data_AF-H0T790-F1
#
_entry.id   AF-H0T790-F1
#
_cell.length_a   1.000
_cell.length_b   1.000
_cell.length_c   1.000
_cell.angle_alpha   90.00
_cell.angle_beta   90.00
_cell.angle_gamma   90.00
#
_symmetry.space_group_name_H-M   'P 1'
#
loop_
_entity.id
_entity.type
_entity.pdbx_description
1 polymer ?
#
loop_
_entity_poly.entity_id
_entity_poly.type
_entity_poly.pdbx_seq_one_letter_code
_entity_poly.pdbx_strand_id
1 'polypeptide(L)'
;MQAQTQVDQLAATFASALSDKTTAGTAVAGPPAGFDVSTTGLLAGNTINLTYTDSSNVQRQVKIVNVNDPAALPLQNATGANPSYVGVDFSLGMASVVTQLNSALGSAHLQFANPSGNTLRITDDGTSQATVKAASATTTVQTLASGNAQLPVFTDGGALYTGAITSSGSQMTGLAGRLNVNPALLNDATKLSTYSTSPATAAGDSTRPDFLFAQLTSASFSYSPTTGLGSAAQPFQGTVSGYLQQFVSQQGSASDLASQLSQGQSVVVATLKEKFKSTAGVNMDSEMSNLIQVQNTYAANAHIMSVVQSMMQSLLQAYQ
;
A
#
# COMPACT_ATOMS: atom_id res chain seq x y z
N MET A 1 1.19 -4.34 -8.43
CA MET A 1 0.41 -3.82 -7.29
C MET A 1 1.28 -3.02 -6.33
N GLN A 2 2.42 -3.53 -5.85
CA GLN A 2 3.29 -2.79 -4.91
C GLN A 2 3.78 -1.43 -5.44
N ALA A 3 4.24 -1.34 -6.69
CA ALA A 3 4.65 -0.07 -7.30
C ALA A 3 3.51 0.96 -7.31
N GLN A 4 2.26 0.52 -7.55
CA GLN A 4 1.08 1.36 -7.46
C GLN A 4 0.86 1.86 -6.02
N THR A 5 0.92 0.96 -5.04
CA THR A 5 0.83 1.33 -3.62
C THR A 5 1.90 2.36 -3.23
N GLN A 6 3.09 2.27 -3.80
CA GLN A 6 4.19 3.19 -3.49
C GLN A 6 3.96 4.60 -4.04
N VAL A 7 3.47 4.72 -5.28
CA VAL A 7 3.13 6.03 -5.86
C VAL A 7 1.87 6.62 -5.22
N ASP A 8 0.90 5.78 -4.86
CA ASP A 8 -0.29 6.18 -4.12
C ASP A 8 0.05 6.69 -2.71
N GLN A 9 0.98 6.02 -2.02
CA GLN A 9 1.48 6.47 -0.73
C GLN A 9 2.20 7.81 -0.85
N LEU A 10 2.99 8.04 -1.90
CA LEU A 10 3.63 9.32 -2.15
C LEU A 10 2.60 10.43 -2.36
N ALA A 11 1.59 10.18 -3.21
CA ALA A 11 0.50 11.12 -3.45
C ALA A 11 -0.26 11.45 -2.17
N ALA A 12 -0.53 10.43 -1.34
CA ALA A 12 -1.16 10.60 -0.03
C ALA A 12 -0.31 11.47 0.88
N THR A 13 1.00 11.19 0.97
CA THR A 13 1.94 11.98 1.78
C THR A 13 1.98 13.43 1.32
N PHE A 14 2.01 13.72 0.01
CA PHE A 14 1.96 15.11 -0.47
C PHE A 14 0.66 15.82 -0.10
N ALA A 15 -0.48 15.14 -0.25
CA ALA A 15 -1.78 15.72 0.07
C ALA A 15 -1.91 15.99 1.58
N SER A 16 -1.57 15.01 2.42
CA SER A 16 -1.69 15.11 3.88
C SER A 16 -0.62 16.03 4.49
N ALA A 17 0.63 16.01 4.01
CA ALA A 17 1.72 16.83 4.56
C ALA A 17 1.41 18.33 4.58
N LEU A 18 0.69 18.79 3.56
CA LEU A 18 0.37 20.21 3.39
C LEU A 18 -0.95 20.58 4.06
N SER A 19 -1.90 19.64 4.17
CA SER A 19 -3.27 19.91 4.61
C SER A 19 -3.57 19.50 6.05
N ASP A 20 -2.85 18.53 6.60
CA ASP A 20 -3.12 18.00 7.93
C ASP A 20 -2.47 18.83 9.03
N LYS A 21 -3.28 19.15 10.04
CA LYS A 21 -2.87 19.82 11.27
C LYS A 21 -2.94 18.85 12.43
N THR A 22 -1.80 18.62 13.06
CA THR A 22 -1.73 17.86 14.33
C THR A 22 -1.76 18.81 15.51
N THR A 23 -2.73 18.61 16.40
CA THR A 23 -2.91 19.37 17.65
C THR A 23 -2.65 18.44 18.82
N ALA A 24 -1.69 18.79 19.67
CA ALA A 24 -1.38 18.02 20.88
C ALA A 24 -2.56 18.05 21.86
N GLY A 25 -2.79 16.93 22.53
CA GLY A 25 -3.73 16.87 23.65
C GLY A 25 -3.23 17.65 24.85
N THR A 26 -4.15 18.09 25.70
CA THR A 26 -3.84 18.75 26.97
C THR A 26 -3.73 17.72 28.08
N ALA A 27 -2.64 17.77 28.84
CA ALA A 27 -2.42 16.83 29.93
C ALA A 27 -3.51 16.95 31.01
N VAL A 28 -3.99 15.81 31.48
CA VAL A 28 -4.91 15.68 32.61
C VAL A 28 -4.12 15.14 33.79
N ALA A 29 -4.10 15.91 34.88
CA ALA A 29 -3.42 15.53 36.11
C ALA A 29 -4.28 14.64 37.01
N GLY A 30 -3.62 13.79 37.80
CA GLY A 30 -4.24 12.90 38.79
C GLY A 30 -3.95 11.43 38.51
N PRO A 31 -4.30 10.51 39.42
CA PRO A 31 -4.46 9.10 39.10
C PRO A 31 -5.91 8.82 38.63
N PRO A 32 -6.14 8.27 37.43
CA PRO A 32 -5.15 8.01 36.37
C PRO A 32 -4.79 9.28 35.57
N ALA A 33 -3.52 9.38 35.18
CA ALA A 33 -3.01 10.52 34.40
C ALA A 33 -3.27 10.26 32.91
N GLY A 34 -3.40 11.33 32.12
CA GLY A 34 -3.70 11.16 30.71
C GLY A 34 -3.76 12.44 29.91
N PHE A 35 -4.56 12.42 28.85
CA PHE A 35 -4.70 13.55 27.92
C PHE A 35 -6.14 13.73 27.49
N ASP A 36 -6.55 14.99 27.41
CA ASP A 36 -7.76 15.43 26.73
C ASP A 36 -7.39 15.84 25.30
N VAL A 37 -8.05 15.23 24.32
CA VAL A 37 -7.86 15.49 22.89
C VAL A 37 -9.14 16.06 22.30
N SER A 38 -9.03 17.17 21.59
CA SER A 38 -10.16 17.73 20.84
C SER A 38 -10.45 16.89 19.60
N THR A 39 -11.72 16.53 19.42
CA THR A 39 -12.26 15.84 18.23
C THR A 39 -12.97 16.82 17.29
N THR A 40 -12.90 18.12 17.56
CA THR A 40 -13.52 19.15 16.73
C THR A 40 -12.94 19.14 15.32
N GLY A 41 -13.81 19.09 14.32
CA GLY A 41 -13.41 19.11 12.90
C GLY A 41 -12.78 17.81 12.39
N LEU A 42 -12.86 16.72 13.15
CA LEU A 42 -12.36 15.40 12.74
C LEU A 42 -13.22 14.83 11.60
N LEU A 43 -12.67 14.76 10.39
CA LEU A 43 -13.32 14.15 9.23
C LEU A 43 -13.08 12.64 9.20
N ALA A 44 -13.85 11.90 8.38
CA ALA A 44 -13.54 10.50 8.12
C ALA A 44 -12.13 10.37 7.52
N GLY A 45 -11.31 9.44 8.04
CA GLY A 45 -9.89 9.26 7.71
C GLY A 45 -8.93 9.97 8.65
N ASN A 46 -9.37 11.04 9.32
CA ASN A 46 -8.55 11.75 10.30
C ASN A 46 -8.30 10.89 11.55
N THR A 47 -7.22 11.18 12.27
CA THR A 47 -6.72 10.27 13.30
C THR A 47 -6.48 10.95 14.64
N ILE A 48 -6.73 10.22 15.72
CA ILE A 48 -6.16 10.49 17.04
C ILE A 48 -4.95 9.57 17.22
N ASN A 49 -3.78 10.15 17.42
CA ASN A 49 -2.54 9.43 17.68
C ASN A 49 -2.36 9.28 19.18
N LEU A 50 -2.15 8.06 19.64
CA LEU A 50 -1.94 7.71 21.04
C LEU A 50 -0.62 6.97 21.18
N THR A 51 0.20 7.38 22.13
CA THR A 51 1.39 6.65 22.57
C THR A 51 1.22 6.28 24.03
N TYR A 52 1.36 5.01 24.36
CA TYR A 52 1.34 4.52 25.73
C TYR A 52 2.45 3.50 25.97
N THR A 53 2.81 3.30 27.23
CA THR A 53 3.71 2.21 27.66
C THR A 53 2.87 1.10 28.27
N ASP A 54 3.05 -0.14 27.82
CA ASP A 54 2.35 -1.31 28.37
C ASP A 54 3.03 -1.85 29.66
N SER A 55 2.42 -2.86 30.28
CA SER A 55 2.89 -3.49 31.52
C SER A 55 4.25 -4.18 31.36
N SER A 56 4.67 -4.46 30.13
CA SER A 56 6.00 -5.00 29.80
C SER A 56 7.04 -3.90 29.53
N ASN A 57 6.72 -2.63 29.83
CA ASN A 57 7.54 -1.46 29.55
C ASN A 57 7.83 -1.24 28.06
N VAL A 58 7.00 -1.75 27.16
CA VAL A 58 7.13 -1.52 25.72
C VAL A 58 6.26 -0.34 25.29
N GLN A 59 6.84 0.58 24.53
CA GLN A 59 6.07 1.69 23.95
C GLN A 59 5.22 1.20 22.77
N ARG A 60 3.92 1.44 22.85
CA ARG A 60 2.91 1.14 21.85
C ARG A 60 2.34 2.43 21.28
N GLN A 61 2.13 2.45 19.99
CA GLN A 61 1.46 3.52 19.27
C GLN A 61 0.14 2.99 18.70
N VAL A 62 -0.90 3.80 18.80
CA VAL A 62 -2.23 3.51 18.26
C VAL A 62 -2.69 4.72 17.46
N LYS A 63 -3.19 4.47 16.25
CA LYS A 63 -3.89 5.45 15.43
C LYS A 63 -5.38 5.11 15.46
N ILE A 64 -6.14 5.91 16.18
CA ILE A 64 -7.60 5.83 16.18
C ILE A 64 -8.09 6.61 14.96
N VAL A 65 -8.65 5.92 13.97
CA VAL A 65 -9.10 6.50 12.70
C VAL A 65 -10.60 6.72 12.78
N ASN A 66 -11.07 7.91 12.40
CA ASN A 66 -12.49 8.14 12.21
C ASN A 66 -12.97 7.41 10.94
N VAL A 67 -13.87 6.44 11.09
CA VAL A 67 -14.38 5.62 9.99
C VAL A 67 -15.91 5.63 10.08
N ASN A 68 -16.54 6.42 9.21
CA ASN A 68 -18.00 6.55 9.19
C ASN A 68 -18.71 5.38 8.48
N ASP A 69 -17.97 4.52 7.76
CA ASP A 69 -18.55 3.34 7.11
C ASP A 69 -18.43 2.13 8.05
N PRO A 70 -19.51 1.68 8.70
CA PRO A 70 -19.45 0.57 9.64
C PRO A 70 -19.03 -0.75 8.98
N ALA A 71 -19.22 -0.91 7.66
CA ALA A 71 -18.78 -2.12 6.94
C ALA A 71 -17.26 -2.19 6.75
N ALA A 72 -16.54 -1.10 6.98
CA ALA A 72 -15.07 -1.09 7.02
C ALA A 72 -14.50 -1.48 8.40
N LEU A 73 -15.35 -1.63 9.42
CA LEU A 73 -14.96 -1.93 10.79
C LEU A 73 -15.13 -3.43 11.13
N PRO A 74 -14.25 -4.01 11.95
CA PRO A 74 -13.03 -3.41 12.52
C PRO A 74 -11.88 -3.35 11.50
N LEU A 75 -11.02 -2.35 11.65
CA LEU A 75 -9.79 -2.24 10.85
C LEU A 75 -8.84 -3.40 11.15
N GLN A 76 -8.27 -3.98 10.09
CA GLN A 76 -7.32 -5.09 10.20
C GLN A 76 -5.90 -4.58 10.49
N ASN A 77 -5.20 -5.30 11.36
CA ASN A 77 -3.82 -5.00 11.75
C ASN A 77 -2.92 -6.20 11.47
N ALA A 78 -1.71 -5.93 10.98
CA ALA A 78 -0.67 -6.96 10.92
C ALA A 78 -0.23 -7.36 12.34
N THR A 79 0.23 -8.59 12.49
CA THR A 79 0.76 -9.09 13.78
C THR A 79 1.91 -8.21 14.25
N GLY A 80 1.80 -7.69 15.47
CA GLY A 80 2.81 -6.81 16.08
C GLY A 80 2.86 -5.39 15.48
N ALA A 81 1.80 -4.94 14.78
CA ALA A 81 1.73 -3.59 14.22
C ALA A 81 1.98 -2.49 15.27
N ASN A 82 2.84 -1.54 14.92
CA ASN A 82 3.16 -0.38 15.74
C ASN A 82 3.49 0.81 14.81
N PRO A 83 2.54 1.72 14.54
CA PRO A 83 1.24 1.84 15.20
C PRO A 83 0.24 0.76 14.78
N SER A 84 -0.65 0.39 15.70
CA SER A 84 -1.89 -0.30 15.38
C SER A 84 -2.99 0.70 15.01
N TYR A 85 -3.94 0.30 14.17
CA TYR A 85 -5.05 1.11 13.70
C TYR A 85 -6.36 0.62 14.34
N VAL A 86 -7.11 1.54 14.94
CA VAL A 86 -8.44 1.26 15.51
C VAL A 86 -9.43 2.17 14.80
N GLY A 87 -10.36 1.59 14.06
CA GLY A 87 -11.41 2.37 13.41
C GLY A 87 -12.58 2.61 14.37
N VAL A 88 -13.10 3.83 14.40
CA VAL A 88 -14.24 4.21 15.24
C VAL A 88 -15.16 5.12 14.44
N ASP A 89 -16.46 4.88 14.52
CA ASP A 89 -17.44 5.75 13.89
C ASP A 89 -17.80 6.94 14.80
N PHE A 90 -17.23 8.12 14.50
CA PHE A 90 -17.53 9.35 15.25
C PHE A 90 -18.87 9.97 14.87
N SER A 91 -19.51 9.55 13.77
CA SER A 91 -20.82 10.06 13.36
C SER A 91 -21.93 9.62 14.32
N LEU A 92 -21.72 8.55 15.09
CA LEU A 92 -22.65 8.02 16.09
C LEU A 92 -22.60 8.78 17.44
N GLY A 93 -21.77 9.81 17.56
CA GLY A 93 -21.63 10.63 18.75
C GLY A 93 -20.67 10.07 19.81
N MET A 94 -20.23 10.94 20.72
CA MET A 94 -19.11 10.66 21.64
C MET A 94 -19.37 9.51 22.62
N ALA A 95 -20.63 9.26 23.01
CA ALA A 95 -20.96 8.11 23.85
C ALA A 95 -20.64 6.78 23.15
N SER A 96 -21.02 6.65 21.87
CA SER A 96 -20.71 5.48 21.05
C SER A 96 -19.20 5.33 20.83
N VAL A 97 -18.51 6.44 20.53
CA VAL A 97 -17.04 6.49 20.38
C VAL A 97 -16.34 5.93 21.62
N VAL A 98 -16.74 6.38 22.81
CA VAL A 98 -16.18 5.92 24.09
C VAL A 98 -16.43 4.42 24.29
N THR A 99 -17.63 3.92 23.99
CA THR A 99 -17.94 2.49 24.09
C THR A 99 -17.08 1.66 23.12
N GLN A 100 -16.99 2.07 21.85
CA GLN A 100 -16.19 1.38 20.84
C GLN A 100 -14.70 1.34 21.23
N LEU A 101 -14.15 2.45 21.72
CA LEU A 101 -12.75 2.53 22.14
C LEU A 101 -12.46 1.69 23.38
N ASN A 102 -13.30 1.74 24.41
CA ASN A 102 -13.12 0.89 25.59
C ASN A 102 -13.28 -0.60 25.24
N SER A 103 -14.13 -0.96 24.27
CA SER A 103 -14.21 -2.33 23.77
C SER A 103 -12.96 -2.76 23.00
N ALA A 104 -12.36 -1.87 22.21
CA ALA A 104 -11.22 -2.19 21.37
C ALA A 104 -9.88 -2.16 22.13
N LEU A 105 -9.75 -1.29 23.12
CA LEU A 105 -8.48 -0.97 23.80
C LEU A 105 -8.53 -1.14 25.32
N GLY A 106 -9.66 -1.51 25.91
CA GLY A 106 -9.78 -1.73 27.35
C GLY A 106 -8.88 -2.86 27.87
N SER A 107 -8.66 -3.91 27.07
CA SER A 107 -7.70 -4.97 27.40
C SER A 107 -6.24 -4.52 27.40
N ALA A 108 -5.94 -3.32 26.86
CA ALA A 108 -4.64 -2.69 26.93
C ALA A 108 -4.46 -1.80 28.16
N HIS A 109 -5.39 -1.88 29.13
CA HIS A 109 -5.41 -1.06 30.36
C HIS A 109 -5.55 0.45 30.10
N LEU A 110 -6.22 0.77 28.99
CA LEU A 110 -6.57 2.14 28.61
C LEU A 110 -8.05 2.38 28.86
N GLN A 111 -8.36 3.58 29.34
CA GLN A 111 -9.72 4.04 29.61
C GLN A 111 -10.01 5.29 28.78
N PHE A 112 -11.17 5.28 28.11
CA PHE A 112 -11.68 6.38 27.33
C PHE A 112 -12.93 6.96 27.98
N ALA A 113 -13.04 8.29 27.96
CA ALA A 113 -14.20 9.02 28.45
C ALA A 113 -14.46 10.29 27.62
N ASN A 114 -15.64 10.87 27.75
CA ASN A 114 -15.99 12.16 27.15
C ASN A 114 -16.41 13.12 28.29
N PRO A 115 -15.48 13.91 28.85
CA PRO A 115 -15.80 14.80 29.98
C PRO A 115 -16.82 15.87 29.60
N SER A 116 -16.74 16.39 28.37
CA SER A 116 -17.72 17.32 27.81
C SER A 116 -17.52 17.49 26.30
N GLY A 117 -18.58 17.88 25.58
CA GLY A 117 -18.52 18.33 24.19
C GLY A 117 -17.73 17.40 23.27
N ASN A 118 -16.80 18.00 22.51
CA ASN A 118 -15.91 17.31 21.56
C ASN A 118 -14.55 16.92 22.18
N THR A 119 -14.48 16.71 23.49
CA THR A 119 -13.24 16.31 24.15
C THR A 119 -13.24 14.81 24.40
N LEU A 120 -12.26 14.09 23.84
CA LEU A 120 -11.98 12.70 24.19
C LEU A 120 -10.89 12.67 25.27
N ARG A 121 -11.21 12.13 26.43
CA ARG A 121 -10.24 11.86 27.49
C ARG A 121 -9.69 10.45 27.34
N ILE A 122 -8.36 10.33 27.43
CA ILE A 122 -7.63 9.07 27.37
C ILE A 122 -6.75 8.99 28.62
N THR A 123 -6.99 7.98 29.47
CA THR A 123 -6.20 7.72 30.68
C THR A 123 -5.84 6.23 30.74
N ASP A 124 -5.01 5.84 31.71
CA ASP A 124 -4.97 4.43 32.13
C ASP A 124 -6.25 4.05 32.91
N ASP A 125 -6.45 2.75 33.12
CA ASP A 125 -7.60 2.17 33.83
C ASP A 125 -7.46 2.16 35.37
N GLY A 126 -6.44 2.82 35.91
CA GLY A 126 -6.12 2.86 37.34
C GLY A 126 -5.39 1.62 37.86
N THR A 127 -5.12 0.62 37.01
CA THR A 127 -4.41 -0.62 37.42
C THR A 127 -2.89 -0.50 37.34
N SER A 128 -2.36 0.65 36.88
CA SER A 128 -0.93 0.88 36.64
C SER A 128 -0.29 -0.11 35.66
N GLN A 129 -1.08 -0.77 34.81
CA GLN A 129 -0.61 -1.68 33.76
C GLN A 129 -0.41 -1.00 32.41
N ALA A 130 -0.82 0.26 32.28
CA ALA A 130 -0.44 1.12 31.17
C ALA A 130 -0.15 2.52 31.67
N THR A 131 0.62 3.28 30.88
CA THR A 131 0.81 4.72 31.12
C THR A 131 0.69 5.46 29.80
N VAL A 132 -0.29 6.34 29.70
CA VAL A 132 -0.45 7.22 28.53
C VAL A 132 0.69 8.23 28.50
N LYS A 133 1.46 8.27 27.40
CA LYS A 133 2.63 9.14 27.24
C LYS A 133 2.34 10.37 26.40
N ALA A 134 1.53 10.23 25.35
CA ALA A 134 1.14 11.32 24.48
C ALA A 134 -0.18 10.99 23.79
N ALA A 135 -0.99 12.02 23.56
CA ALA A 135 -2.11 11.94 22.64
C ALA A 135 -2.21 13.21 21.79
N SER A 136 -2.65 13.10 20.54
CA SER A 136 -2.87 14.22 19.64
C SER A 136 -3.97 13.92 18.62
N ALA A 137 -4.62 14.93 18.07
CA ALA A 137 -5.53 14.80 16.95
C ALA A 137 -4.91 15.39 15.69
N THR A 138 -4.94 14.63 14.59
CA THR A 138 -4.58 15.09 13.26
C THR A 138 -5.86 15.30 12.46
N THR A 139 -6.11 16.54 12.06
CA THR A 139 -7.31 16.96 11.32
C THR A 139 -6.93 17.58 9.98
N THR A 140 -7.72 17.38 8.94
CA THR A 140 -7.47 17.97 7.62
C THR A 140 -8.07 19.37 7.54
N VAL A 141 -7.28 20.36 7.13
CA VAL A 141 -7.78 21.71 6.86
C VAL A 141 -8.66 21.72 5.61
N GLN A 142 -9.88 22.22 5.75
CA GLN A 142 -10.91 22.13 4.71
C GLN A 142 -11.00 23.37 3.80
N THR A 143 -10.45 24.51 4.23
CA THR A 143 -10.56 25.79 3.51
C THR A 143 -9.19 26.44 3.31
N LEU A 144 -9.08 27.29 2.28
CA LEU A 144 -7.81 27.93 1.96
C LEU A 144 -7.40 29.03 2.98
N ALA A 145 -8.36 29.64 3.65
CA ALA A 145 -8.14 30.69 4.66
C ALA A 145 -8.68 30.24 6.04
N SER A 146 -8.15 29.13 6.56
CA SER A 146 -8.62 28.50 7.80
C SER A 146 -8.07 29.12 9.09
N GLY A 147 -7.22 30.14 8.99
CA GLY A 147 -6.42 30.66 10.11
C GLY A 147 -5.18 29.83 10.42
N ASN A 148 -4.90 28.77 9.64
CA ASN A 148 -3.76 27.88 9.86
C ASN A 148 -2.76 27.92 8.69
N ALA A 149 -1.50 27.63 8.97
CA ALA A 149 -0.44 27.55 7.95
C ALA A 149 -0.73 26.44 6.92
N GLN A 150 -1.34 25.33 7.35
CA GLN A 150 -1.78 24.23 6.50
C GLN A 150 -2.73 24.71 5.39
N LEU A 151 -2.63 24.05 4.23
CA LEU A 151 -3.36 24.36 3.01
C LEU A 151 -3.68 23.05 2.27
N PRO A 152 -4.96 22.77 1.93
CA PRO A 152 -5.30 21.67 1.03
C PRO A 152 -4.89 21.99 -0.41
N VAL A 153 -3.60 21.85 -0.71
CA VAL A 153 -3.03 22.10 -2.05
C VAL A 153 -3.49 21.04 -3.04
N PHE A 154 -3.61 19.79 -2.60
CA PHE A 154 -4.04 18.67 -3.43
C PHE A 154 -5.41 18.14 -2.99
N THR A 155 -6.13 17.62 -3.97
CA THR A 155 -7.47 17.02 -3.85
C THR A 155 -7.48 15.65 -4.53
N ASP A 156 -8.42 14.81 -4.13
CA ASP A 156 -8.71 13.52 -4.74
C ASP A 156 -9.96 13.67 -5.63
N GLY A 157 -9.77 13.82 -6.93
CA GLY A 157 -10.89 14.02 -7.87
C GLY A 157 -11.79 15.21 -7.54
N GLY A 158 -11.22 16.27 -6.95
CA GLY A 158 -11.94 17.48 -6.51
C GLY A 158 -12.43 17.46 -5.05
N ALA A 159 -12.40 16.31 -4.37
CA ALA A 159 -12.69 16.21 -2.93
C ALA A 159 -11.41 16.37 -2.09
N LEU A 160 -11.54 16.70 -0.80
CA LEU A 160 -10.39 16.72 0.11
C LEU A 160 -9.82 15.30 0.29
N TYR A 161 -8.49 15.21 0.35
CA TYR A 161 -7.83 14.00 0.80
C TYR A 161 -7.70 14.02 2.32
N THR A 162 -8.39 13.11 3.01
CA THR A 162 -8.40 13.01 4.48
C THR A 162 -7.89 11.65 4.97
N GLY A 163 -7.59 10.73 4.04
CA GLY A 163 -7.22 9.35 4.35
C GLY A 163 -8.42 8.45 4.67
N ALA A 164 -9.62 8.79 4.17
CA ALA A 164 -10.85 8.06 4.48
C ALA A 164 -10.74 6.56 4.14
N ILE A 165 -11.41 5.72 4.94
CA ILE A 165 -11.49 4.27 4.74
C ILE A 165 -12.97 3.90 4.70
N THR A 166 -13.36 3.17 3.67
CA THR A 166 -14.72 2.66 3.48
C THR A 166 -14.68 1.18 3.11
N SER A 167 -15.84 0.56 2.98
CA SER A 167 -16.01 -0.82 2.53
C SER A 167 -15.47 -1.06 1.11
N SER A 168 -15.39 -0.02 0.28
CA SER A 168 -14.73 -0.07 -1.04
C SER A 168 -13.19 0.05 -0.98
N GLY A 169 -12.62 0.35 0.18
CA GLY A 169 -11.17 0.46 0.40
C GLY A 169 -10.72 1.81 0.95
N SER A 170 -9.40 2.03 0.96
CA SER A 170 -8.80 3.29 1.40
C SER A 170 -8.82 4.32 0.28
N GLN A 171 -9.04 5.59 0.62
CA GLN A 171 -8.91 6.74 -0.28
C GLN A 171 -7.52 6.81 -0.93
N MET A 172 -6.47 6.28 -0.27
CA MET A 172 -5.12 6.20 -0.83
C MET A 172 -5.06 5.36 -2.11
N THR A 173 -5.84 4.28 -2.21
CA THR A 173 -5.75 3.34 -3.34
C THR A 173 -6.13 4.02 -4.65
N GLY A 174 -5.20 4.09 -5.61
CA GLY A 174 -5.35 4.76 -6.90
C GLY A 174 -5.22 6.29 -6.86
N LEU A 175 -4.89 6.88 -5.72
CA LEU A 175 -4.81 8.33 -5.54
C LEU A 175 -3.81 8.98 -6.49
N ALA A 176 -2.70 8.33 -6.83
CA ALA A 176 -1.70 8.92 -7.71
C ALA A 176 -2.28 9.30 -9.09
N GLY A 177 -3.26 8.55 -9.59
CA GLY A 177 -3.98 8.85 -10.83
C GLY A 177 -5.10 9.88 -10.68
N ARG A 178 -5.56 10.15 -9.45
CA ARG A 178 -6.68 11.05 -9.13
C ARG A 178 -6.26 12.35 -8.46
N LEU A 179 -4.98 12.48 -8.13
CA LEU A 179 -4.43 13.64 -7.44
C LEU A 179 -4.49 14.87 -8.35
N ASN A 180 -5.19 15.91 -7.91
CA ASN A 180 -5.27 17.18 -8.62
C ASN A 180 -4.93 18.34 -7.70
N VAL A 181 -4.36 19.41 -8.25
CA VAL A 181 -4.24 20.68 -7.53
C VAL A 181 -5.64 21.19 -7.23
N ASN A 182 -5.86 21.66 -6.01
CA ASN A 182 -7.13 22.18 -5.55
C ASN A 182 -7.61 23.32 -6.47
N PRO A 183 -8.75 23.16 -7.17
CA PRO A 183 -9.25 24.18 -8.10
C PRO A 183 -9.48 25.54 -7.44
N ALA A 184 -9.84 25.57 -6.15
CA ALA A 184 -9.99 26.82 -5.43
C ALA A 184 -8.66 27.58 -5.30
N LEU A 185 -7.53 26.87 -5.19
CA LEU A 185 -6.20 27.47 -5.14
C LEU A 185 -5.74 27.95 -6.52
N LEU A 186 -6.11 27.24 -7.58
CA LEU A 186 -5.87 27.70 -8.96
C LEU A 186 -6.64 28.99 -9.27
N ASN A 187 -7.86 29.13 -8.74
CA ASN A 187 -8.68 30.32 -8.88
C ASN A 187 -8.19 31.51 -8.04
N ASP A 188 -7.48 31.25 -6.93
CA ASP A 188 -6.92 32.31 -6.07
C ASP A 188 -5.56 31.91 -5.48
N ALA A 189 -4.51 32.15 -6.25
CA ALA A 189 -3.13 31.86 -5.85
C ALA A 189 -2.65 32.71 -4.66
N THR A 190 -3.34 33.81 -4.30
CA THR A 190 -2.98 34.62 -3.12
C THR A 190 -3.09 33.82 -1.82
N LYS A 191 -3.85 32.73 -1.84
CA LYS A 191 -3.98 31.81 -0.71
C LYS A 191 -2.74 30.95 -0.46
N LEU A 192 -1.71 31.01 -1.31
CA LEU A 192 -0.40 30.44 -0.98
C LEU A 192 0.29 31.17 0.18
N SER A 193 0.02 32.46 0.37
CA SER A 193 0.55 33.24 1.50
C SER A 193 -0.53 33.66 2.48
N THR A 194 -1.72 34.04 2.00
CA THR A 194 -2.82 34.51 2.85
C THR A 194 -3.62 33.34 3.44
N TYR A 195 -3.57 33.19 4.76
CA TYR A 195 -4.18 32.06 5.47
C TYR A 195 -5.28 32.45 6.45
N SER A 196 -5.41 33.74 6.75
CA SER A 196 -6.42 34.28 7.65
C SER A 196 -6.96 35.60 7.11
N THR A 197 -8.27 35.81 7.24
CA THR A 197 -8.94 37.08 6.92
C THR A 197 -9.32 37.87 8.17
N SER A 198 -9.35 37.24 9.35
CA SER A 198 -9.63 37.90 10.63
C SER A 198 -8.90 37.17 11.78
N PRO A 199 -7.81 37.75 12.33
CA PRO A 199 -7.11 38.92 11.80
C PRO A 199 -6.54 38.62 10.40
N ALA A 200 -6.47 39.63 9.54
CA ALA A 200 -5.88 39.45 8.22
C ALA A 200 -4.41 39.05 8.33
N THR A 201 -3.96 38.09 7.50
CA THR A 201 -2.53 37.75 7.40
C THR A 201 -1.72 39.01 7.09
N ALA A 202 -0.68 39.27 7.89
CA ALA A 202 0.13 40.45 7.75
C ALA A 202 0.94 40.44 6.43
N ALA A 203 1.19 41.62 5.86
CA ALA A 203 2.04 41.73 4.69
C ALA A 203 3.46 41.26 5.03
N GLY A 204 4.00 40.33 4.24
CA GLY A 204 5.32 39.74 4.47
C GLY A 204 5.35 38.59 5.48
N ASP A 205 4.20 38.14 6.00
CA ASP A 205 4.13 36.93 6.85
C ASP A 205 4.52 35.68 6.03
N SER A 206 5.63 35.04 6.42
CA SER A 206 6.18 33.86 5.77
C SER A 206 5.70 32.53 6.38
N THR A 207 4.86 32.56 7.41
CA THR A 207 4.46 31.38 8.20
C THR A 207 3.94 30.22 7.33
N ARG A 208 3.02 30.51 6.40
CA ARG A 208 2.50 29.47 5.48
C ARG A 208 3.53 29.06 4.43
N PRO A 209 4.17 29.96 3.65
CA PRO A 209 5.20 29.57 2.69
C PRO A 209 6.32 28.72 3.31
N ASP A 210 6.83 29.12 4.48
CA ASP A 210 7.88 28.41 5.21
C ASP A 210 7.39 27.03 5.68
N PHE A 211 6.14 26.95 6.16
CA PHE A 211 5.53 25.67 6.53
C PHE A 211 5.43 24.71 5.33
N LEU A 212 4.90 25.18 4.19
CA LEU A 212 4.75 24.35 2.98
C LEU A 212 6.13 23.88 2.48
N PHE A 213 7.12 24.77 2.47
CA PHE A 213 8.48 24.44 2.10
C PHE A 213 9.11 23.40 3.06
N ALA A 214 8.97 23.59 4.37
CA ALA A 214 9.48 22.65 5.36
C ALA A 214 8.82 21.27 5.24
N GLN A 215 7.51 21.22 5.02
CA GLN A 215 6.78 19.95 4.83
C GLN A 215 7.26 19.15 3.62
N LEU A 216 7.67 19.82 2.55
CA LEU A 216 8.15 19.15 1.33
C LEU A 216 9.64 18.77 1.39
N THR A 217 10.44 19.49 2.17
CA THR A 217 11.91 19.37 2.12
C THR A 217 12.53 18.67 3.33
N SER A 218 12.00 18.90 4.53
CA SER A 218 12.65 18.48 5.78
C SER A 218 11.75 17.69 6.72
N ALA A 219 10.43 17.79 6.58
CA ALA A 219 9.52 17.02 7.41
C ALA A 219 9.68 15.51 7.18
N SER A 220 9.55 14.76 8.28
CA SER A 220 9.63 13.30 8.29
C SER A 220 8.24 12.71 8.48
N PHE A 221 7.90 11.73 7.64
CA PHE A 221 6.62 11.06 7.63
C PHE A 221 6.79 9.57 7.92
N SER A 222 5.69 8.96 8.37
CA SER A 222 5.58 7.51 8.50
C SER A 222 4.95 6.93 7.25
N TYR A 223 5.61 5.95 6.65
CA TYR A 223 5.16 5.28 5.44
C TYR A 223 4.68 3.87 5.76
N SER A 224 3.54 3.49 5.19
CA SER A 224 2.94 2.19 5.44
C SER A 224 3.88 1.05 5.01
N PRO A 225 4.01 -0.04 5.80
CA PRO A 225 4.76 -1.22 5.40
C PRO A 225 4.19 -1.92 4.17
N THR A 226 2.94 -1.61 3.77
CA THR A 226 2.34 -2.11 2.52
C THR A 226 3.05 -1.59 1.27
N THR A 227 3.89 -0.56 1.40
CA THR A 227 4.82 -0.12 0.34
C THR A 227 5.97 -1.11 0.13
N GLY A 228 6.16 -2.06 1.04
CA GLY A 228 7.31 -2.96 1.11
C GLY A 228 8.58 -2.31 1.64
N LEU A 229 8.45 -1.16 2.30
CA LEU A 229 9.52 -0.51 3.06
C LEU A 229 9.22 -0.58 4.55
N GLY A 230 10.23 -0.87 5.36
CA GLY A 230 10.07 -1.09 6.80
C GLY A 230 9.29 -2.37 7.12
N SER A 231 8.68 -2.41 8.30
CA SER A 231 7.90 -3.55 8.79
C SER A 231 6.65 -3.09 9.55
N ALA A 232 5.72 -4.01 9.84
CA ALA A 232 4.55 -3.69 10.65
C ALA A 232 4.90 -3.11 12.03
N ALA A 233 5.96 -3.63 12.66
CA ALA A 233 6.41 -3.19 13.98
C ALA A 233 7.26 -1.91 13.93
N GLN A 234 7.88 -1.62 12.79
CA GLN A 234 8.74 -0.46 12.56
C GLN A 234 8.53 0.02 11.11
N PRO A 235 7.49 0.83 10.85
CA PRO A 235 7.26 1.43 9.54
C PRO A 235 8.45 2.28 9.12
N PHE A 236 8.63 2.46 7.81
CA PHE A 236 9.69 3.33 7.32
C PHE A 236 9.37 4.78 7.70
N GLN A 237 10.35 5.47 8.31
CA GLN A 237 10.28 6.88 8.69
C GLN A 237 11.30 7.67 7.88
N GLY A 238 10.88 8.76 7.24
CA GLY A 238 11.81 9.61 6.51
C GLY A 238 11.17 10.78 5.80
N THR A 239 11.99 11.60 5.14
CA THR A 239 11.50 12.68 4.29
C THR A 239 10.89 12.12 3.00
N VAL A 240 10.16 12.97 2.27
CA VAL A 240 9.64 12.62 0.94
C VAL A 240 10.77 12.19 0.00
N SER A 241 11.88 12.93 -0.01
CA SER A 241 13.06 12.59 -0.80
C SER A 241 13.69 11.27 -0.38
N GLY A 242 13.78 10.99 0.93
CA GLY A 242 14.30 9.72 1.44
C GLY A 242 13.43 8.53 1.03
N TYR A 243 12.11 8.69 1.08
CA TYR A 243 11.17 7.68 0.59
C TYR A 243 11.31 7.44 -0.92
N LEU A 244 11.40 8.52 -1.72
CA LEU A 244 11.58 8.43 -3.17
C LEU A 244 12.87 7.71 -3.56
N GLN A 245 13.98 8.01 -2.89
CA GLN A 245 15.26 7.32 -3.10
C GLN A 245 15.14 5.82 -2.84
N GLN A 246 14.48 5.45 -1.74
CA GLN A 246 14.31 4.04 -1.39
C GLN A 246 13.31 3.31 -2.30
N PHE A 247 12.24 4.00 -2.72
CA PHE A 247 11.31 3.53 -3.74
C PHE A 247 12.02 3.22 -5.06
N VAL A 248 12.78 4.17 -5.59
CA VAL A 248 13.52 4.00 -6.86
C VAL A 248 14.54 2.88 -6.75
N SER A 249 15.26 2.78 -5.63
CA SER A 249 16.21 1.70 -5.37
C SER A 249 15.54 0.32 -5.37
N GLN A 250 14.40 0.17 -4.68
CA GLN A 250 13.66 -1.10 -4.65
C GLN A 250 13.10 -1.47 -6.02
N GLN A 251 12.55 -0.50 -6.77
CA GLN A 251 12.02 -0.76 -8.11
C GLN A 251 13.13 -1.06 -9.13
N GLY A 252 14.28 -0.38 -9.06
CA GLY A 252 15.44 -0.70 -9.88
C GLY A 252 15.94 -2.13 -9.63
N SER A 253 16.10 -2.51 -8.37
CA SER A 253 16.52 -3.86 -7.98
C SER A 253 15.54 -4.94 -8.46
N ALA A 254 14.23 -4.69 -8.36
CA ALA A 254 13.20 -5.60 -8.82
C ALA A 254 13.19 -5.74 -10.35
N SER A 255 13.41 -4.62 -11.07
CA SER A 255 13.54 -4.61 -12.53
C SER A 255 14.76 -5.41 -13.00
N ASP A 256 15.91 -5.24 -12.35
CA ASP A 256 17.13 -5.98 -12.67
C ASP A 256 16.96 -7.48 -12.45
N LEU A 257 16.34 -7.88 -11.33
CA LEU A 257 16.02 -9.29 -11.06
C LEU A 257 15.06 -9.88 -12.10
N ALA A 258 14.02 -9.14 -12.47
CA ALA A 258 13.08 -9.58 -13.50
C ALA A 258 13.75 -9.72 -14.88
N SER A 259 14.67 -8.83 -15.22
CA SER A 259 15.48 -8.91 -16.45
C SER A 259 16.37 -10.14 -16.45
N GLN A 260 17.09 -10.40 -15.36
CA GLN A 260 17.93 -11.59 -15.22
C GLN A 260 17.11 -12.88 -15.31
N LEU A 261 15.94 -12.94 -14.67
CA LEU A 261 15.03 -14.08 -14.74
C LEU A 261 14.52 -14.31 -16.17
N SER A 262 14.13 -13.24 -16.88
CA SER A 262 13.69 -13.31 -18.27
C SER A 262 14.79 -13.83 -19.21
N GLN A 263 16.03 -13.37 -19.02
CA GLN A 263 17.18 -13.87 -19.77
C GLN A 263 17.44 -15.35 -19.49
N GLY A 264 17.41 -15.77 -18.22
CA GLY A 264 17.53 -17.18 -17.84
C GLY A 264 16.43 -18.06 -18.45
N GLN A 265 15.18 -17.61 -18.39
CA GLN A 265 14.04 -18.31 -19.01
C GLN A 265 14.19 -18.40 -20.53
N SER A 266 14.73 -17.36 -21.19
CA SER A 266 14.98 -17.37 -22.63
C SER A 266 16.01 -18.44 -23.02
N VAL A 267 17.07 -18.61 -22.22
CA VAL A 267 18.05 -19.69 -22.42
C VAL A 267 17.40 -21.05 -22.24
N VAL A 268 16.62 -21.26 -21.18
CA VAL A 268 15.91 -22.53 -20.94
C VAL A 268 14.98 -22.87 -22.12
N VAL A 269 14.21 -21.89 -22.59
CA VAL A 269 13.33 -22.07 -23.75
C VAL A 269 14.12 -22.39 -25.02
N ALA A 270 15.26 -21.73 -25.25
CA ALA A 270 16.13 -22.03 -26.39
C ALA A 270 16.66 -23.47 -26.33
N THR A 271 17.15 -23.92 -25.17
CA THR A 271 17.61 -25.30 -24.97
C THR A 271 16.48 -26.32 -25.15
N LEU A 272 15.28 -26.04 -24.64
CA LEU A 272 14.11 -26.92 -24.83
C LEU A 272 13.69 -27.00 -26.29
N LYS A 273 13.70 -25.88 -27.03
CA LYS A 273 13.44 -25.86 -28.48
C LYS A 273 14.47 -26.69 -29.24
N GLU A 274 15.74 -26.60 -28.88
CA GLU A 274 16.80 -27.37 -29.53
C GLU A 274 16.67 -28.87 -29.24
N LYS A 275 16.42 -29.25 -27.98
CA LYS A 275 16.16 -30.65 -27.61
C LYS A 275 14.91 -31.20 -28.30
N PHE A 276 13.85 -30.39 -28.41
CA PHE A 276 12.64 -30.76 -29.15
C PHE A 276 12.96 -31.01 -30.62
N LYS A 277 13.67 -30.10 -31.31
CA LYS A 277 14.11 -30.32 -32.70
C LYS A 277 14.98 -31.57 -32.85
N SER A 278 15.88 -31.85 -31.92
CA SER A 278 16.72 -33.05 -31.98
C SER A 278 15.92 -34.35 -31.78
N THR A 279 14.80 -34.33 -31.06
CA THR A 279 14.01 -35.53 -30.74
C THR A 279 12.84 -35.73 -31.71
N ALA A 280 12.15 -34.65 -32.04
CA ALA A 280 10.98 -34.63 -32.92
C ALA A 280 11.33 -34.30 -34.37
N GLY A 281 12.56 -33.83 -34.63
CA GLY A 281 13.05 -33.58 -35.97
C GLY A 281 13.31 -34.89 -36.68
N VAL A 282 12.62 -35.08 -37.80
CA VAL A 282 12.87 -36.17 -38.73
C VAL A 282 14.16 -35.84 -39.49
N ASN A 283 15.22 -36.61 -39.28
CA ASN A 283 16.43 -36.47 -40.09
C ASN A 283 16.14 -37.08 -41.47
N MET A 284 15.91 -36.22 -42.48
CA MET A 284 15.57 -36.64 -43.84
C MET A 284 16.61 -37.58 -44.45
N ASP A 285 17.90 -37.44 -44.12
CA ASP A 285 18.93 -38.33 -44.65
C ASP A 285 18.85 -39.73 -43.99
N SER A 286 18.51 -39.78 -42.71
CA SER A 286 18.29 -41.05 -41.99
C SER A 286 16.99 -41.74 -42.42
N GLU A 287 15.91 -40.99 -42.58
CA GLU A 287 14.64 -41.53 -43.11
C GLU A 287 14.78 -41.94 -44.58
N MET A 288 15.53 -41.19 -45.39
CA MET A 288 15.81 -41.56 -46.78
C MET A 288 16.67 -42.82 -46.84
N SER A 289 17.69 -42.95 -45.98
CA SER A 289 18.51 -44.17 -45.89
C SER A 289 17.67 -45.38 -45.46
N ASN A 290 16.81 -45.22 -44.45
CA ASN A 290 15.85 -46.24 -44.03
C ASN A 290 14.84 -46.56 -45.15
N LEU A 291 14.31 -45.56 -45.86
CA LEU A 291 13.40 -45.76 -46.99
C LEU A 291 14.08 -46.50 -48.13
N ILE A 292 15.32 -46.16 -48.48
CA ILE A 292 16.10 -46.89 -49.49
C ILE A 292 16.35 -48.34 -49.02
N GLN A 293 16.66 -48.55 -47.75
CA GLN A 293 16.84 -49.88 -47.18
C GLN A 293 15.53 -50.69 -47.23
N VAL A 294 14.40 -50.09 -46.87
CA VAL A 294 13.08 -50.72 -46.96
C VAL A 294 12.72 -51.01 -48.42
N GLN A 295 12.95 -50.08 -49.34
CA GLN A 295 12.73 -50.27 -50.78
C GLN A 295 13.58 -51.40 -51.35
N ASN A 296 14.87 -51.46 -51.02
CA ASN A 296 15.75 -52.55 -51.44
C ASN A 296 15.31 -53.89 -50.86
N THR A 297 14.89 -53.93 -49.59
CA THR A 297 14.38 -55.15 -48.96
C THR A 297 13.07 -55.60 -49.62
N TYR A 298 12.19 -54.66 -49.98
CA TYR A 298 10.93 -54.96 -50.67
C TYR A 298 11.15 -55.44 -52.11
N ALA A 299 12.07 -54.81 -52.84
CA ALA A 299 12.47 -55.24 -54.18
C ALA A 299 13.12 -56.64 -54.15
N ALA A 300 13.98 -56.90 -53.17
CA ALA A 300 14.56 -58.23 -52.94
C ALA A 300 13.48 -59.27 -52.63
N ASN A 301 12.53 -58.97 -51.74
CA ASN A 301 11.41 -59.87 -51.42
C ASN A 301 10.49 -60.12 -52.63
N ALA A 302 10.21 -59.10 -53.44
CA ALA A 302 9.43 -59.24 -54.66
C ALA A 302 10.16 -60.10 -55.71
N HIS A 303 11.48 -59.97 -55.83
CA HIS A 303 12.29 -60.82 -56.69
C HIS A 303 12.37 -62.27 -56.18
N ILE A 304 12.44 -62.48 -54.87
CA ILE A 304 12.36 -63.83 -54.29
C ILE A 304 10.99 -64.44 -54.60
N MET A 305 9.89 -63.69 -54.45
CA MET A 305 8.55 -64.16 -54.79
C MET A 305 8.41 -64.48 -56.29
N SER A 306 8.98 -63.67 -57.19
CA SER A 306 8.93 -63.94 -58.63
C SER A 306 9.75 -65.19 -59.00
N VAL A 307 10.90 -65.41 -58.36
CA VAL A 307 11.71 -66.62 -58.54
C VAL A 307 10.97 -67.84 -58.02
N VAL A 308 10.34 -67.76 -56.85
CA VAL A 308 9.50 -68.84 -56.29
C VAL A 308 8.31 -69.14 -57.22
N GLN A 309 7.65 -68.12 -57.75
CA GLN A 309 6.54 -68.29 -58.69
C GLN A 309 7.00 -68.92 -60.00
N SER A 310 8.17 -68.51 -60.53
CA SER A 310 8.77 -69.12 -61.72
C SER A 310 9.19 -70.58 -61.48
N MET A 311 9.70 -70.92 -60.30
CA MET A 311 9.99 -72.31 -59.92
C MET A 311 8.71 -73.14 -59.76
N MET A 312 7.65 -72.61 -59.15
CA MET A 312 6.35 -73.28 -59.09
C MET A 312 5.75 -73.49 -60.48
N GLN A 313 5.86 -72.50 -61.37
CA GLN A 313 5.36 -72.61 -62.73
C GLN A 313 6.15 -73.64 -63.55
N SER A 314 7.47 -73.70 -63.37
CA SER A 314 8.32 -74.73 -63.98
C SER A 314 7.99 -76.13 -63.46
N LEU A 315 7.73 -76.28 -62.15
CA LEU A 315 7.25 -77.54 -61.57
C LEU A 315 5.88 -77.96 -62.12
N LEU A 316 4.96 -77.00 -62.31
CA LEU A 316 3.64 -77.27 -62.90
C LEU A 316 3.71 -77.60 -64.40
N GLN A 317 4.63 -76.99 -65.15
CA GLN A 317 4.86 -77.31 -66.58
C GLN A 317 5.57 -78.65 -66.77
N ALA A 318 6.41 -79.09 -65.83
CA ALA A 318 7.04 -80.42 -65.87
C ALA A 318 6.05 -81.58 -65.60
N TYR A 319 4.79 -81.28 -65.26
CA TYR A 319 3.72 -82.25 -64.98
C TYR A 319 2.57 -82.25 -66.01
N GLN A 320 2.76 -81.63 -67.18
CA GLN A 320 1.92 -81.81 -68.38
C GLN A 320 2.74 -82.53 -69.47
#